data_AF-A0A8T3LPV2-F1
#
_entry.id   AF-A0A8T3LPV2-F1
#
_cell.length_a   1.000
_cell.length_b   1.000
_cell.length_c   1.000
_cell.angle_alpha   90.00
_cell.angle_beta   90.00
_cell.angle_gamma   90.00
#
_symmetry.space_group_name_H-M   'P 1'
#
loop_
_entity.id
_entity.type
_entity.pdbx_description
1 polymer ?
#
loop_
_entity_poly.entity_id
_entity_poly.type
_entity_poly.pdbx_seq_one_letter_code
_entity_poly.pdbx_strand_id
1 'polypeptide(L)'
;MPVDPSIDPVSLSKPSADAAEALRICQVVDVHGVEKVTGMGRIDHARDAIRYAPLTGREPELATDEPAWMITFGGELPMPKINQVWIDPTCIVVNDDGGIFATGPRISATGMAIERPADASRPTLALPPLLP
;
A
#
# COMPACT_ATOMS: atom_id res chain seq x y z
N MET A 1 1.00 5.37 -14.72
CA MET A 1 0.24 4.14 -15.05
C MET A 1 -1.21 4.53 -15.14
N PRO A 2 -2.04 3.90 -15.99
CA PRO A 2 -3.47 4.18 -15.99
C PRO A 2 -4.09 3.74 -14.66
N VAL A 3 -5.08 4.51 -14.18
CA VAL A 3 -5.92 4.11 -13.04
C VAL A 3 -6.83 2.96 -13.49
N ASP A 4 -6.97 1.95 -12.65
CA ASP A 4 -7.87 0.83 -12.93
C ASP A 4 -9.34 1.25 -12.77
N PRO A 5 -10.13 1.27 -13.86
CA PRO A 5 -11.51 1.73 -13.81
C PRO A 5 -12.46 0.72 -13.14
N SER A 6 -12.03 -0.52 -12.88
CA SER A 6 -12.89 -1.51 -12.19
C SER A 6 -12.83 -1.39 -10.67
N ILE A 7 -11.95 -0.54 -10.13
CA ILE A 7 -11.81 -0.33 -8.68
C ILE A 7 -12.59 0.92 -8.30
N ASP A 8 -13.59 0.75 -7.44
CA ASP A 8 -14.39 1.86 -6.93
C ASP A 8 -13.51 2.78 -6.04
N PRO A 9 -13.51 4.10 -6.29
CA PRO A 9 -12.80 5.05 -5.44
C PRO A 9 -13.38 5.10 -4.02
N VAL A 10 -12.50 5.24 -3.02
CA VAL A 10 -12.89 5.36 -1.61
C VAL A 10 -13.08 6.83 -1.25
N SER A 11 -14.22 7.17 -0.61
CA SER A 11 -14.43 8.50 -0.03
C SER A 11 -13.69 8.65 1.29
N LEU A 12 -12.96 9.76 1.43
CA LEU A 12 -12.27 10.14 2.64
C LEU A 12 -13.25 10.59 3.74
N SER A 13 -14.30 11.32 3.37
CA SER A 13 -15.31 11.80 4.33
C SER A 13 -16.32 10.73 4.76
N LYS A 14 -16.56 9.73 3.91
CA LYS A 14 -17.53 8.64 4.17
C LYS A 14 -17.04 7.30 3.64
N PRO A 15 -15.93 6.75 4.17
CA PRO A 15 -15.49 5.41 3.79
C PRO A 15 -16.54 4.37 4.20
N SER A 16 -16.61 3.25 3.47
CA SER A 16 -17.31 2.06 3.96
C SER A 16 -16.64 1.55 5.24
N ALA A 17 -17.33 0.70 6.01
CA ALA A 17 -16.78 0.12 7.23
C ALA A 17 -15.43 -0.59 6.96
N ASP A 18 -15.38 -1.43 5.93
CA ASP A 18 -14.18 -2.19 5.56
C ASP A 18 -13.04 -1.26 5.08
N ALA A 19 -13.37 -0.19 4.35
CA ALA A 19 -12.36 0.79 3.92
C ALA A 19 -11.80 1.58 5.11
N ALA A 20 -12.68 1.97 6.05
CA ALA A 20 -12.26 2.65 7.29
C ALA A 20 -11.34 1.76 8.12
N GLU A 21 -11.65 0.47 8.19
CA GLU A 21 -10.82 -0.51 8.90
C GLU A 21 -9.46 -0.72 8.23
N ALA A 22 -9.41 -0.81 6.89
CA ALA A 22 -8.15 -0.86 6.16
C ALA A 22 -7.29 0.40 6.40
N LEU A 23 -7.89 1.59 6.40
CA LEU A 23 -7.19 2.85 6.73
C LEU A 23 -6.62 2.83 8.16
N ARG A 24 -7.36 2.23 9.11
CA ARG A 24 -6.93 2.08 10.51
C ARG A 24 -5.78 1.08 10.64
N ILE A 25 -5.88 -0.10 10.03
CA ILE A 25 -4.84 -1.14 10.03
C ILE A 25 -3.54 -0.60 9.41
N CYS A 26 -3.65 0.12 8.29
CA CYS A 26 -2.53 0.77 7.62
C CYS A 26 -2.06 2.06 8.30
N GLN A 27 -2.61 2.40 9.48
CA GLN A 27 -2.23 3.56 10.30
C GLN A 27 -2.28 4.92 9.56
N VAL A 28 -3.16 5.04 8.56
CA VAL A 28 -3.26 6.23 7.73
C VAL A 28 -3.75 7.44 8.52
N VAL A 29 -4.80 7.26 9.32
CA VAL A 29 -5.44 8.35 10.06
C VAL A 29 -4.60 8.81 11.25
N ASP A 30 -4.00 7.86 11.97
CA ASP A 30 -3.39 8.13 13.27
C ASP A 30 -1.88 8.43 13.21
N VAL A 31 -1.19 7.94 12.17
CA VAL A 31 0.29 7.97 12.13
C VAL A 31 0.82 8.63 10.86
N HIS A 32 0.33 8.21 9.69
CA HIS A 32 0.96 8.54 8.42
C HIS A 32 0.39 9.77 7.73
N GLY A 33 -0.87 10.10 7.99
CA GLY A 33 -1.58 11.18 7.33
C GLY A 33 -2.23 10.74 6.03
N VAL A 34 -3.46 11.20 5.80
CA VAL A 34 -4.25 10.90 4.60
C VAL A 34 -3.66 11.54 3.35
N GLU A 35 -2.92 12.64 3.51
CA GLU A 35 -2.22 13.35 2.45
C GLU A 35 -1.08 12.53 1.82
N LYS A 36 -0.62 11.48 2.49
CA LYS A 36 0.37 10.55 1.96
C LYS A 36 -0.24 9.50 1.05
N VAL A 37 -1.56 9.30 1.07
CA VAL A 37 -2.21 8.28 0.23
C VAL A 37 -2.27 8.76 -1.21
N THR A 38 -1.63 8.01 -2.12
CA THR A 38 -1.65 8.26 -3.57
C THR A 38 -2.73 7.46 -4.29
N GLY A 39 -3.19 6.37 -3.69
CA GLY A 39 -4.28 5.56 -4.20
C GLY A 39 -4.75 4.53 -3.18
N MET A 40 -6.04 4.20 -3.23
CA MET A 40 -6.65 3.20 -2.36
C MET A 40 -7.78 2.51 -3.10
N GLY A 41 -7.90 1.20 -2.89
CA GLY A 41 -9.06 0.46 -3.35
C GLY A 41 -9.05 -0.99 -2.91
N ARG A 42 -10.15 -1.67 -3.18
CA ARG A 42 -10.29 -3.11 -2.97
C ARG A 42 -10.03 -3.83 -4.28
N ILE A 43 -9.13 -4.81 -4.25
CA ILE A 43 -8.85 -5.73 -5.35
C ILE A 43 -9.51 -7.08 -5.05
N ASP A 44 -9.97 -7.77 -6.10
CA ASP A 44 -10.75 -9.01 -5.94
C ASP A 44 -9.92 -10.18 -5.44
N HIS A 45 -8.62 -10.22 -5.77
CA HIS A 45 -7.70 -11.26 -5.29
C HIS A 45 -6.40 -10.61 -4.82
N ALA A 46 -5.93 -10.98 -3.63
CA ALA A 46 -4.71 -10.41 -3.06
C ALA A 46 -3.50 -10.58 -3.99
N ARG A 47 -3.35 -11.75 -4.65
CA ARG A 47 -2.29 -12.00 -5.65
C ARG A 47 -2.19 -10.95 -6.76
N ASP A 48 -3.27 -10.23 -7.07
CA ASP A 48 -3.29 -9.20 -8.11
C ASP A 48 -2.60 -7.90 -7.67
N ALA A 49 -2.24 -7.74 -6.39
CA ALA A 49 -1.58 -6.55 -5.86
C ALA A 49 -0.28 -6.20 -6.61
N ILE A 50 0.43 -7.21 -7.14
CA ILE A 50 1.65 -7.01 -7.95
C ILE A 50 1.42 -6.16 -9.20
N ARG A 51 0.17 -6.04 -9.67
CA ARG A 51 -0.21 -5.20 -10.81
C ARG A 51 -0.20 -3.71 -10.46
N TYR A 52 -0.28 -3.37 -9.17
CA TYR A 52 -0.48 -2.01 -8.67
C TYR A 52 0.73 -1.49 -7.88
N ALA A 53 1.56 -2.37 -7.31
CA ALA A 53 2.78 -1.98 -6.60
C ALA A 53 3.99 -2.90 -6.89
N PRO A 54 5.23 -2.40 -6.73
CA PRO A 54 6.45 -3.21 -6.87
C PRO A 54 6.64 -4.25 -5.75
N LEU A 55 5.86 -5.32 -5.81
CA LEU A 55 5.90 -6.46 -4.90
C LEU A 55 6.60 -7.66 -5.54
N THR A 56 7.10 -8.58 -4.72
CA THR A 56 7.84 -9.76 -5.18
C THR A 56 6.93 -10.94 -5.51
N GLY A 57 5.68 -10.93 -5.05
CA GLY A 57 4.76 -12.07 -5.15
C GLY A 57 5.01 -13.16 -4.11
N ARG A 58 5.95 -12.93 -3.17
CA ARG A 58 6.29 -13.86 -2.09
C ARG A 58 5.76 -13.40 -0.72
N GLU A 59 5.19 -12.21 -0.67
CA GLU A 59 4.55 -11.66 0.51
C GLU A 59 3.40 -12.60 0.94
N PRO A 60 3.31 -13.01 2.23
CA PRO A 60 2.30 -13.96 2.70
C PRO A 60 0.86 -13.60 2.34
N GLU A 61 0.56 -12.30 2.32
CA GLU A 61 -0.74 -11.71 2.00
C GLU A 61 -1.14 -11.98 0.54
N LEU A 62 -0.16 -12.24 -0.34
CA LEU A 62 -0.40 -12.55 -1.75
C LEU A 62 -0.59 -14.06 -2.00
N ALA A 63 -0.42 -14.91 -0.99
CA ALA A 63 -0.55 -16.36 -1.11
C ALA A 63 -2.01 -16.84 -1.13
N THR A 64 -2.97 -15.92 -1.26
CA THR A 64 -4.41 -16.19 -1.22
C THR A 64 -5.17 -15.48 -2.35
N ASP A 65 -6.35 -16.02 -2.64
CA ASP A 65 -7.32 -15.49 -3.60
C ASP A 65 -8.40 -14.65 -2.92
N GLU A 66 -8.30 -14.47 -1.61
CA GLU A 66 -9.21 -13.58 -0.88
C GLU A 66 -9.05 -12.13 -1.37
N PRO A 67 -10.14 -11.33 -1.32
CA PRO A 67 -10.07 -9.92 -1.62
C PRO A 67 -9.13 -9.17 -0.67
N ALA A 68 -8.48 -8.14 -1.19
CA ALA A 68 -7.54 -7.33 -0.41
C ALA A 68 -7.85 -5.84 -0.54
N TRP A 69 -7.66 -5.10 0.55
CA TRP A 69 -7.52 -3.66 0.50
C TRP A 69 -6.07 -3.31 0.26
N MET A 70 -5.83 -2.36 -0.64
CA MET A 70 -4.49 -1.88 -0.94
C MET A 70 -4.45 -0.37 -0.86
N ILE A 71 -3.38 0.16 -0.26
CA ILE A 71 -3.14 1.59 -0.09
C ILE A 71 -1.71 1.87 -0.54
N THR A 72 -1.53 2.73 -1.55
CA THR A 72 -0.22 3.21 -1.96
C THR A 72 0.08 4.56 -1.31
N PHE A 73 1.29 4.71 -0.80
CA PHE A 73 1.75 5.97 -0.22
C PHE A 73 2.68 6.72 -1.19
N GLY A 74 2.78 8.03 -1.01
CA GLY A 74 3.65 8.92 -1.78
C GLY A 74 4.70 9.61 -0.90
N GLY A 75 5.94 9.57 -1.35
CA GLY A 75 7.09 10.15 -0.69
C GLY A 75 7.57 9.34 0.52
N GLU A 76 8.16 10.06 1.48
CA GLU A 76 8.77 9.44 2.65
C GLU A 76 7.72 9.02 3.69
N LEU A 77 7.86 7.78 4.16
CA LEU A 77 7.13 7.21 5.29
C LEU A 77 8.14 6.73 6.36
N PRO A 78 8.26 7.43 7.49
CA PRO A 78 9.14 7.01 8.58
C PRO A 78 8.67 5.70 9.24
N MET A 79 9.59 4.76 9.41
CA MET A 79 9.37 3.45 10.06
C MET A 79 10.24 3.35 11.33
N PRO A 80 9.87 4.03 12.43
CA PRO A 80 10.73 4.22 13.60
C PRO A 80 11.09 2.90 14.30
N LYS A 81 10.19 1.91 14.32
CA LYS A 81 10.42 0.61 14.97
C LYS A 81 11.59 -0.19 14.38
N ILE A 82 11.94 0.07 13.12
CA ILE A 82 13.05 -0.59 12.40
C ILE A 82 14.13 0.38 11.94
N ASN A 83 14.06 1.64 12.40
CA ASN A 83 15.03 2.69 12.13
C ASN A 83 15.28 2.93 10.62
N GLN A 84 14.19 2.97 9.84
CA GLN A 84 14.21 3.18 8.39
C GLN A 84 13.21 4.25 7.96
N VAL A 85 13.45 4.82 6.78
CA VAL A 85 12.48 5.61 6.01
C VAL A 85 12.20 4.85 4.73
N TRP A 86 10.93 4.59 4.44
CA TRP A 86 10.51 3.92 3.22
C TRP A 86 9.96 4.94 2.25
N ILE A 87 10.36 4.84 0.99
CA ILE A 87 9.92 5.72 -0.09
C ILE A 87 8.83 5.01 -0.87
N ASP A 88 7.67 5.65 -1.03
CA ASP A 88 6.51 5.11 -1.75
C ASP A 88 6.14 3.66 -1.35
N PRO A 89 5.99 3.36 -0.03
CA PRO A 89 5.57 2.03 0.40
C PRO A 89 4.10 1.75 0.06
N THR A 90 3.69 0.49 0.23
CA THR A 90 2.33 0.03 -0.01
C THR A 90 1.83 -0.74 1.20
N CYS A 91 0.61 -0.49 1.66
CA CYS A 91 -0.05 -1.34 2.64
C CYS A 91 -1.03 -2.29 1.95
N ILE A 92 -1.09 -3.53 2.42
CA ILE A 92 -2.03 -4.56 1.97
C ILE A 92 -2.72 -5.13 3.20
N VAL A 93 -4.05 -5.27 3.12
CA VAL A 93 -4.87 -5.86 4.19
C VAL A 93 -5.74 -6.97 3.59
N VAL A 94 -5.68 -8.14 4.19
CA VAL A 94 -6.47 -9.33 3.85
C VAL A 94 -7.07 -9.89 5.14
N ASN A 95 -8.39 -10.09 5.18
CA ASN A 95 -9.09 -10.63 6.36
C ASN A 95 -8.76 -9.90 7.67
N ASP A 96 -8.79 -8.56 7.64
CA ASP A 96 -8.51 -7.67 8.79
C ASP A 96 -7.09 -7.77 9.38
N ASP A 97 -6.17 -8.47 8.70
CA ASP A 97 -4.74 -8.47 9.00
C ASP A 97 -3.98 -7.82 7.84
N GLY A 98 -2.90 -7.11 8.14
CA GLY A 98 -2.21 -6.35 7.12
C GLY A 98 -0.87 -5.78 7.54
N GLY A 99 -0.12 -5.38 6.52
CA GLY A 99 1.24 -4.90 6.68
C GLY A 99 1.59 -3.83 5.66
N ILE A 100 2.56 -3.00 6.03
CA ILE A 100 3.21 -2.07 5.10
C ILE A 100 4.43 -2.79 4.51
N PHE A 101 4.55 -2.75 3.20
CA PHE A 101 5.62 -3.32 2.41
C PHE A 101 6.48 -2.22 1.81
N ALA A 102 7.79 -2.41 1.89
CA ALA A 102 8.77 -1.53 1.27
C ALA A 102 8.83 -1.77 -0.25
N THR A 103 7.89 -1.16 -0.98
CA THR A 103 7.77 -1.29 -2.43
C THR A 103 8.66 -0.34 -3.22
N GLY A 104 9.11 0.76 -2.60
CA GLY A 104 10.16 1.63 -3.15
C GLY A 104 11.50 1.50 -2.40
N PRO A 105 12.43 2.44 -2.64
CA PRO A 105 13.70 2.50 -1.92
C PRO A 105 13.52 2.61 -0.41
N ARG A 106 14.53 2.15 0.34
CA ARG A 106 14.60 2.27 1.79
C ARG A 106 15.84 3.06 2.16
N ILE A 107 15.74 3.90 3.15
CA ILE A 107 16.87 4.67 3.69
C ILE A 107 17.00 4.27 5.17
N SER A 108 18.21 3.90 5.58
CA SER A 108 18.50 3.67 7.01
C SER A 108 18.54 5.01 7.76
N ALA A 109 18.37 5.00 9.08
CA ALA A 109 18.45 6.23 9.88
C ALA A 109 19.81 6.95 9.82
N THR A 110 20.87 6.30 9.32
CA THR A 110 22.18 6.94 9.08
C THR A 110 22.28 7.57 7.68
N GLY A 111 21.21 7.55 6.89
CA GLY A 111 21.15 8.11 5.54
C GLY A 111 21.67 7.17 4.45
N MET A 112 22.11 5.96 4.78
CA MET A 112 22.51 4.98 3.76
C MET A 112 21.28 4.40 3.06
N ALA A 113 21.29 4.45 1.73
CA ALA A 113 20.32 3.74 0.90
C ALA A 113 20.45 2.23 1.10
N ILE A 114 19.32 1.56 1.27
CA ILE A 114 19.20 0.10 1.30
C ILE A 114 18.53 -0.28 -0.02
N GLU A 115 19.16 -1.23 -0.74
CA GLU A 115 18.71 -1.63 -2.07
C GLU A 115 17.26 -2.14 -2.08
N ARG A 116 16.59 -1.87 -3.21
CA ARG A 116 15.26 -2.39 -3.53
C ARG A 116 15.31 -3.92 -3.64
N PRO A 117 14.25 -4.66 -3.29
CA PRO A 117 14.17 -6.08 -3.61
C PRO A 117 14.41 -6.31 -5.11
N ALA A 118 15.39 -7.15 -5.46
CA ALA A 118 15.84 -7.37 -6.84
C ALA A 118 14.76 -7.99 -7.76
N ASP A 119 13.72 -8.60 -7.17
CA ASP A 119 12.68 -9.37 -7.87
C ASP A 119 11.31 -8.65 -7.89
N ALA A 120 11.24 -7.35 -7.56
CA ALA A 120 9.97 -6.64 -7.52
C ALA A 120 9.39 -6.44 -8.93
N SER A 121 8.11 -6.79 -9.10
CA SER A 121 7.36 -6.62 -10.34
C SER A 121 7.24 -5.14 -10.70
N ARG A 122 7.21 -4.82 -12.01
CA ARG A 122 6.86 -3.46 -12.43
C ARG A 122 5.34 -3.34 -12.44
N PRO A 123 4.74 -2.41 -11.67
CA PRO A 123 3.30 -2.22 -11.70
C PRO A 123 2.85 -1.75 -13.09
N THR A 124 1.66 -2.18 -13.50
CA THR A 124 1.04 -1.89 -14.79
C THR A 124 -0.19 -1.00 -14.65
N LEU A 125 -0.77 -0.95 -13.46
CA LEU A 125 -1.97 -0.18 -13.10
C LEU A 125 -1.70 0.70 -11.88
N ALA A 126 -2.56 1.68 -11.67
CA ALA A 126 -2.63 2.47 -10.45
C ALA A 126 -3.99 2.30 -9.78
N LEU A 127 -4.03 2.38 -8.45
CA LEU A 127 -5.27 2.50 -7.69
C LEU A 127 -5.89 3.89 -7.90
N PRO A 128 -7.21 4.05 -7.76
CA PRO A 128 -7.84 5.36 -7.81
C PRO A 128 -7.42 6.22 -6.61
N PRO A 129 -7.35 7.56 -6.77
CA PRO A 129 -7.13 8.45 -5.65
C PRO A 129 -8.33 8.42 -4.69
N LEU A 130 -8.09 8.83 -3.44
CA LEU A 130 -9.19 9.07 -2.50
C LEU A 130 -10.09 10.20 -3.01
N LEU A 131 -11.40 10.00 -2.90
CA LEU A 131 -12.38 11.06 -3.10
C LEU A 131 -12.50 11.92 -1.83
N PRO A 132 -12.89 13.19 -1.95
CA PRO A 132 -13.20 14.03 -0.80
C PRO A 132 -14.26 13.42 0.15
#